data_AF-A0A6N9BFL9-F1
#
_entry.id   AF-A0A6N9BFL9-F1
#
_cell.length_a   1.000
_cell.length_b   1.000
_cell.length_c   1.000
_cell.angle_alpha   90.00
_cell.angle_beta   90.00
_cell.angle_gamma   90.00
#
_symmetry.space_group_name_H-M   'P 1'
#
loop_
_entity.id
_entity.type
_entity.pdbx_description
1 polymer ?
#
loop_
_entity_poly.entity_id
_entity_poly.type
_entity_poly.pdbx_seq_one_letter_code
_entity_poly.pdbx_strand_id
1 'polypeptide(L)' 'MGHKVNPIGLRLGINRTWNSRWYADRDYGDLLHEDLQIRDFLEKRLQNAGLSKIVIERPAKKARVTIHTARPGV' A
#
# COMPACT_ATOMS: atom_id res chain seq x y z
N MET A 1 -13.38 -6.05 28.36
CA MET A 1 -12.65 -6.08 27.08
C MET A 1 -12.43 -4.65 26.61
N GLY A 2 -11.18 -4.20 26.48
CA GLY A 2 -10.87 -2.79 26.20
C GLY A 2 -10.82 -2.48 24.70
N HIS A 3 -11.44 -1.37 24.29
CA HIS A 3 -11.40 -0.86 22.93
C HIS A 3 -10.01 -0.27 22.61
N LYS A 4 -9.05 -1.13 22.25
CA LYS A 4 -7.71 -0.70 21.85
C LYS A 4 -7.69 -0.29 20.38
N VAL A 5 -7.21 0.93 20.11
CA VAL A 5 -7.06 1.49 18.77
C VAL A 5 -5.91 0.82 18.03
N ASN A 6 -6.00 0.73 16.70
CA ASN A 6 -4.90 0.23 15.87
C ASN A 6 -3.67 1.15 16.00
N PRO A 7 -2.53 0.66 16.50
CA PRO A 7 -1.33 1.46 16.73
C PRO A 7 -0.67 1.96 15.44
N ILE A 8 -0.98 1.36 14.29
CA ILE A 8 -0.51 1.84 12.98
C ILE A 8 -1.26 3.11 12.61
N GLY A 9 -2.59 3.10 12.71
CA GLY A 9 -3.44 4.25 12.44
C GLY A 9 -3.18 5.40 13.41
N LEU A 10 -3.04 5.11 14.70
CA LEU A 10 -2.78 6.10 15.74
C LEU A 10 -1.50 6.91 15.51
N ARG A 11 -0.48 6.31 14.87
CA ARG A 11 0.83 6.94 14.65
C ARG A 11 1.05 7.45 13.23
N LEU A 12 0.04 7.29 12.38
CA LEU A 12 0.07 7.73 11.00
C LEU A 12 0.07 9.27 10.97
N GLY A 13 1.03 9.87 10.28
CA GLY A 13 1.24 11.32 10.27
C GLY A 13 2.12 11.86 11.40
N ILE A 14 2.48 11.04 12.39
CA ILE A 14 3.42 11.41 13.47
C ILE A 14 4.80 10.82 13.18
N ASN A 15 4.92 9.48 13.24
CA ASN A 15 6.19 8.77 13.00
C ASN A 15 6.08 7.70 11.90
N ARG A 16 4.88 7.44 11.38
CA ARG A 16 4.64 6.54 10.25
C ARG A 16 3.99 7.27 9.09
N THR A 17 4.37 6.86 7.88
CA THR A 17 3.88 7.43 6.62
C THR A 17 2.90 6.50 5.92
N TRP A 18 2.08 7.07 5.05
CA TRP A 18 1.13 6.35 4.21
C TRP A 18 1.81 5.30 3.32
N ASN A 19 1.08 4.20 3.06
CA ASN A 19 1.49 3.17 2.12
C ASN A 19 1.11 3.52 0.68
N SER A 20 0.01 4.24 0.47
CA SER A 20 -0.30 4.86 -0.83
C SER A 20 -0.04 6.37 -0.73
N ARG A 21 0.81 6.91 -1.59
CA ARG A 21 1.22 8.32 -1.63
C ARG A 21 0.94 8.88 -3.01
N TRP A 22 -0.24 9.46 -3.17
CA TRP A 22 -0.66 10.14 -4.38
C TRP A 22 -1.82 11.08 -4.05
N TYR A 23 -2.12 11.98 -4.97
CA TYR A 23 -3.23 12.91 -4.87
C TYR A 23 -4.09 12.79 -6.13
N ALA A 24 -5.40 12.75 -5.95
CA ALA A 24 -6.36 12.86 -7.03
C ALA A 24 -7.59 13.61 -6.53
N ASP A 25 -8.26 14.32 -7.43
CA ASP A 25 -9.41 15.16 -7.09
C ASP A 25 -10.70 14.39 -7.40
N ARG A 26 -11.09 14.31 -8.68
CA ARG A 26 -12.33 13.62 -9.12
C ARG A 26 -12.19 12.10 -9.23
N ASP A 27 -11.02 11.62 -9.65
CA ASP A 27 -10.82 10.21 -10.02
C ASP A 27 -10.37 9.34 -8.83
N TYR A 28 -10.48 9.84 -7.59
CA TYR A 28 -9.98 9.15 -6.40
C TYR A 28 -10.61 7.76 -6.20
N GLY A 29 -11.92 7.63 -6.46
CA GLY A 29 -12.65 6.37 -6.29
C GLY A 29 -12.13 5.25 -7.19
N ASP A 30 -11.95 5.56 -8.47
CA ASP A 30 -11.46 4.60 -9.47
C ASP A 30 -10.00 4.21 -9.19
N LEU A 31 -9.16 5.20 -8.86
CA LEU A 31 -7.75 4.97 -8.51
C LEU A 31 -7.59 4.15 -7.24
N LEU A 32 -8.47 4.33 -6.25
CA LEU A 32 -8.49 3.51 -5.04
C LEU A 32 -8.88 2.06 -5.35
N HIS A 33 -9.87 1.86 -6.21
CA HIS A 33 -10.27 0.51 -6.61
C HIS A 33 -9.14 -0.23 -7.33
N GLU A 34 -8.46 0.47 -8.24
CA GLU A 34 -7.27 -0.06 -8.92
C GLU A 34 -6.15 -0.40 -7.92
N ASP A 35 -5.86 0.47 -6.94
CA ASP A 35 -4.87 0.22 -5.90
C ASP A 35 -5.19 -1.04 -5.07
N LEU A 36 -6.48 -1.30 -4.77
CA LEU A 36 -6.91 -2.51 -4.06
C LEU A 36 -6.72 -3.78 -4.90
N GLN A 37 -7.08 -3.73 -6.19
CA GLN A 37 -6.89 -4.84 -7.11
C GLN A 37 -5.40 -5.18 -7.29
N ILE A 38 -4.54 -4.15 -7.43
CA ILE A 38 -3.09 -4.34 -7.55
C ILE A 38 -2.53 -5.03 -6.30
N ARG A 39 -2.97 -4.63 -5.10
CA ARG A 39 -2.51 -5.24 -3.84
C ARG A 39 -2.91 -6.71 -3.75
N ASP A 40 -4.17 -7.03 -4.01
CA ASP A 40 -4.67 -8.40 -3.96
C ASP A 40 -3.96 -9.29 -5.00
N PHE A 41 -3.74 -8.76 -6.21
CA PHE A 41 -2.99 -9.47 -7.25
C PHE A 41 -1.54 -9.75 -6.84
N LEU A 42 -0.84 -8.75 -6.30
CA LEU A 42 0.55 -8.91 -5.86
C LEU A 42 0.67 -9.86 -4.67
N GLU A 43 -0.26 -9.78 -3.72
CA GLU A 43 -0.29 -10.65 -2.55
C GLU A 43 -0.50 -12.11 -2.96
N LYS A 44 -1.40 -12.38 -3.90
CA LYS A 44 -1.62 -13.72 -4.46
C LYS A 44 -0.43 -14.24 -5.27
N ARG A 45 0.19 -13.39 -6.09
CA ARG A 45 1.29 -13.81 -6.96
C ARG A 45 2.60 -14.02 -6.21
N LEU A 46 2.87 -13.25 -5.17
CA LEU A 46 4.13 -13.21 -4.44
C LEU A 46 4.03 -13.82 -3.02
N GLN A 47 3.10 -14.74 -2.79
CA GLN A 47 2.94 -15.44 -1.50
C GLN A 47 4.26 -16.07 -1.02
N ASN A 48 5.04 -16.63 -1.95
CA ASN A 48 6.30 -17.30 -1.64
C ASN A 48 7.48 -16.34 -1.35
N ALA A 49 7.35 -15.07 -1.73
CA ALA A 49 8.42 -14.07 -1.59
C ALA A 49 8.46 -13.45 -0.18
N GLY A 50 7.41 -13.59 0.63
CA GLY A 50 7.34 -12.96 1.96
C GLY A 50 7.23 -11.43 1.86
N LEU A 51 6.08 -10.97 1.37
CA LEU A 51 5.73 -9.55 1.27
C LEU A 51 5.62 -8.91 2.66
N SER A 52 6.38 -7.83 2.89
CA SER A 52 6.32 -7.05 4.14
C SER A 52 5.49 -5.77 3.98
N LYS A 53 5.71 -5.04 2.88
CA LYS A 53 5.05 -3.75 2.64
C LYS A 53 4.96 -3.47 1.14
N ILE A 54 3.82 -2.98 0.71
CA ILE A 54 3.60 -2.48 -0.65
C ILE A 54 3.41 -0.97 -0.54
N VAL A 55 4.24 -0.21 -1.25
CA VAL A 55 4.11 1.25 -1.34
C VAL A 55 3.71 1.62 -2.76
N ILE A 56 2.61 2.35 -2.90
CA ILE A 56 2.09 2.78 -4.21
C ILE A 56 2.24 4.29 -4.29
N GLU A 57 2.97 4.76 -5.30
CA GLU A 57 3.12 6.18 -5.60
C GLU A 57 2.63 6.43 -7.02
N ARG A 58 1.81 7.45 -7.23
CA ARG A 58 1.32 7.83 -8.57
C ARG A 58 1.80 9.24 -8.92
N PRO A 59 3.05 9.43 -9.37
CA PRO A 59 3.44 10.66 -10.05
C PRO A 59 2.60 10.80 -11.33
N ALA A 60 2.04 12.00 -11.58
CA ALA A 60 1.13 12.50 -12.64
C ALA A 60 0.68 11.60 -13.83
N LYS A 61 1.47 10.62 -14.29
CA LYS A 61 1.16 9.72 -15.41
C LYS A 61 1.54 8.25 -15.21
N LYS A 62 2.26 7.86 -14.17
CA LYS A 62 2.72 6.47 -13.97
C LYS A 62 2.55 6.03 -12.53
N ALA A 63 1.98 4.85 -12.34
CA ALA A 63 2.00 4.19 -11.04
C ALA A 63 3.37 3.54 -10.81
N ARG A 64 4.00 3.88 -9.70
CA ARG A 64 5.23 3.27 -9.20
C ARG A 64 4.88 2.44 -7.98
N VAL A 65 5.09 1.14 -8.10
CA VAL A 65 4.84 0.19 -7.03
C VAL A 65 6.17 -0.28 -6.48
N THR A 66 6.45 0.07 -5.23
CA THR A 66 7.65 -0.35 -4.52
C THR A 66 7.29 -1.49 -3.57
N ILE A 67 7.91 -2.65 -3.79
CA ILE A 67 7.65 -3.86 -3.05
C ILE A 67 8.78 -4.08 -2.05
N HIS A 68 8.46 -4.14 -0.76
CA HIS A 68 9.38 -4.59 0.28
C HIS A 68 9.13 -6.06 0.55
N THR A 69 10.10 -6.89 0.20
CA THR A 69 10.05 -8.35 0.31
C THR A 69 11.30 -8.87 1.01
N ALA A 70 11.16 -9.98 1.74
CA ALA A 70 12.29 -10.68 2.35
C ALA A 70 13.13 -11.44 1.30
N ARG A 71 12.55 -11.81 0.16
CA ARG A 71 13.19 -12.60 -0.90
C ARG A 71 12.97 -11.95 -2.27
N PRO A 72 13.81 -10.99 -2.68
CA PRO A 72 13.65 -10.27 -3.94
C PRO A 72 13.94 -11.10 -5.19
N GLY A 73 14.51 -12.30 -5.06
CA GLY A 73 14.89 -13.16 -6.18
C GLY A 73 13.93 -14.30 -6.49
N VAL A 74 12.77 -14.37 -5.83
CA VAL A 74 11.77 -15.45 -6.00
C VAL A 74 10.55 -14.93 -6.77
#